data_AF-A0AA39P753-F1
#
_entry.id   AF-A0AA39P753-F1
#
_cell.length_a   1.000
_cell.length_b   1.000
_cell.length_c   1.000
_cell.angle_alpha   90.00
_cell.angle_beta   90.00
_cell.angle_gamma   90.00
#
_symmetry.space_group_name_H-M   'P 1'
#
loop_
_entity.id
_entity.type
_entity.pdbx_description
1 polymer ?
#
loop_
_entity_poly.entity_id
_entity_poly.type
_entity_poly.pdbx_seq_one_letter_code
_entity_poly.pdbx_strand_id
1 'polypeptide(L)'
;MAVAALEALPPPSDSPRPTFTTSFMATAGDKNQSQALFLMGGKALWTKVLEVALKERDVDMLVHCLKDVPTVLPDGCIIGAILEREDPVDSLVIKKGKEDAWKTLDDLPAGSVVGTSSVRRVAQLKRNFPKLKFLDVRGNLNTRLAKLDAEDGPDAALILAKSGMVRLGMGHRITADLPPPTLFHAVCQGALAIEIRDDDTEALKLCEAITHKETQIRCLAERACLRVLKGGCSVPVGVNSTFEDGVLTLTSCVTSLDGSEHVEHTLKEPASFVVEAEAVGERLAKVLVASGAGKILDGINLDREKRTTEAEKT
;
A
#
# COMPACT_ATOMS: atom_id res chain seq x y z
N MET A 1 4.74 -12.24 -12.42
CA MET A 1 3.84 -12.89 -11.44
C MET A 1 2.44 -13.07 -12.00
N ALA A 2 1.67 -12.00 -12.29
CA ALA A 2 0.31 -12.14 -12.86
C ALA A 2 0.27 -12.95 -14.16
N VAL A 3 1.11 -12.62 -15.15
CA VAL A 3 1.24 -13.39 -16.40
C VAL A 3 1.61 -14.85 -16.13
N ALA A 4 2.62 -15.09 -15.29
CA ALA A 4 3.02 -16.45 -14.93
C ALA A 4 1.88 -17.24 -14.26
N ALA A 5 1.05 -16.60 -13.42
CA ALA A 5 -0.11 -17.24 -12.81
C ALA A 5 -1.18 -17.60 -13.87
N LEU A 6 -1.42 -16.70 -14.84
CA LEU A 6 -2.32 -16.95 -15.96
C LEU A 6 -1.82 -18.08 -16.88
N GLU A 7 -0.52 -18.10 -17.19
CA GLU A 7 0.11 -19.12 -18.04
C GLU A 7 0.16 -20.51 -17.38
N ALA A 8 0.17 -20.54 -16.04
CA ALA A 8 0.13 -21.77 -15.25
C ALA A 8 -1.27 -22.42 -15.20
N LEU A 9 -2.31 -21.73 -15.65
CA LEU A 9 -3.66 -22.32 -15.72
C LEU A 9 -3.68 -23.53 -16.68
N PRO A 10 -4.49 -24.56 -16.36
CA PRO A 10 -4.65 -25.69 -17.27
C PRO A 10 -5.22 -25.21 -18.61
N PRO A 11 -4.80 -25.81 -19.74
CA PRO A 11 -5.34 -25.44 -21.03
C PRO A 11 -6.85 -25.77 -21.07
N PRO A 12 -7.67 -24.92 -21.69
CA PRO A 12 -9.08 -25.21 -21.87
C PRO A 12 -9.28 -26.48 -22.70
N SER A 13 -10.33 -27.25 -22.41
CA SER A 13 -10.62 -28.53 -23.08
C SER A 13 -10.94 -28.37 -24.56
N ASP A 14 -11.59 -27.27 -24.92
CA ASP A 14 -12.21 -27.06 -26.24
C ASP A 14 -11.77 -25.76 -26.94
N SER A 15 -10.63 -25.17 -26.54
CA SER A 15 -10.11 -23.97 -27.20
C SER A 15 -8.57 -23.90 -27.17
N PRO A 16 -7.95 -23.09 -28.05
CA PRO A 16 -6.51 -22.86 -28.02
C PRO A 16 -6.08 -22.26 -26.68
N ARG A 17 -4.84 -22.55 -26.26
CA ARG A 17 -4.27 -21.93 -25.05
C ARG A 17 -4.20 -20.40 -25.26
N PRO A 18 -4.70 -19.59 -24.30
CA PRO A 18 -4.58 -18.14 -24.39
C PRO A 18 -3.11 -17.73 -24.35
N THR A 19 -2.76 -16.71 -25.14
CA THR A 19 -1.43 -16.10 -25.17
C THR A 19 -1.48 -14.74 -24.52
N PHE A 20 -0.51 -14.43 -23.66
CA PHE A 20 -0.45 -13.17 -22.94
C PHE A 20 0.73 -12.35 -23.45
N THR A 21 0.49 -11.06 -23.71
CA THR A 21 1.55 -10.09 -24.01
C THR A 21 1.55 -8.99 -22.97
N THR A 22 2.70 -8.36 -22.75
CA THR A 22 2.84 -7.28 -21.76
C THR A 22 3.20 -5.97 -22.44
N SER A 23 2.59 -4.90 -21.95
CA SER A 23 2.92 -3.53 -22.31
C SER A 23 3.17 -2.73 -21.03
N PHE A 24 3.91 -1.63 -21.15
CA PHE A 24 4.25 -0.76 -20.03
C PHE A 24 3.94 0.69 -20.40
N MET A 25 3.34 1.42 -19.46
CA MET A 25 2.99 2.82 -19.64
C MET A 25 3.46 3.64 -18.45
N ALA A 26 4.07 4.80 -18.72
CA ALA A 26 4.51 5.72 -17.69
C ALA A 26 3.33 6.56 -17.16
N THR A 27 3.15 6.55 -15.85
CA THR A 27 2.08 7.28 -15.15
C THR A 27 2.53 8.68 -14.75
N ALA A 28 1.59 9.54 -14.30
CA ALA A 28 1.94 10.85 -13.77
C ALA A 28 2.82 10.74 -12.51
N GLY A 29 2.61 9.70 -11.70
CA GLY A 29 3.43 9.42 -10.51
C GLY A 29 4.87 9.01 -10.83
N ASP A 30 5.11 8.44 -12.01
CA ASP A 30 6.47 8.10 -12.46
C ASP A 30 7.24 9.34 -12.95
N LYS A 31 6.52 10.27 -13.60
CA LYS A 31 7.09 11.49 -14.18
C LYS A 31 7.44 12.53 -13.12
N ASN A 32 6.63 12.66 -12.07
CA ASN A 32 6.86 13.64 -11.00
C ASN A 32 7.46 12.98 -9.75
N GLN A 33 8.79 13.07 -9.66
CA GLN A 33 9.58 12.54 -8.55
C GLN A 33 10.14 13.64 -7.63
N SER A 34 9.90 14.92 -7.94
CA SER A 34 10.43 16.06 -7.21
C SER A 34 9.50 16.60 -6.11
N GLN A 35 8.18 16.42 -6.26
CA GLN A 35 7.21 16.92 -5.28
C GLN A 35 6.87 15.88 -4.20
N ALA A 36 6.58 16.36 -2.98
CA ALA A 36 6.10 15.54 -1.88
C ALA A 36 4.75 14.90 -2.23
N LEU A 37 4.51 13.65 -1.79
CA LEU A 37 3.37 12.88 -2.28
C LEU A 37 2.01 13.49 -1.90
N PHE A 38 1.94 14.12 -0.72
CA PHE A 38 0.71 14.77 -0.25
C PHE A 38 0.34 16.02 -1.07
N LEU A 39 1.31 16.64 -1.76
CA LEU A 39 1.08 17.81 -2.63
C LEU A 39 0.58 17.44 -4.02
N MET A 40 0.80 16.19 -4.46
CA MET A 40 0.49 15.75 -5.83
C MET A 40 -1.00 15.49 -6.10
N GLY A 41 -1.89 15.86 -5.16
CA GLY A 41 -3.35 16.00 -5.34
C GLY A 41 -4.00 15.09 -6.40
N GLY A 42 -4.25 13.83 -6.08
CA GLY A 42 -5.00 12.95 -6.98
C GLY A 42 -5.17 11.54 -6.42
N LYS A 43 -6.42 11.05 -6.36
CA LYS A 43 -6.71 9.69 -5.90
C LYS A 43 -6.15 8.62 -6.85
N ALA A 44 -5.91 8.95 -8.12
CA ALA A 44 -5.60 8.01 -9.21
C ALA A 44 -4.27 8.33 -9.95
N LEU A 45 -3.24 8.80 -9.23
CA LEU A 45 -1.97 9.25 -9.82
C LEU A 45 -1.25 8.15 -10.64
N TRP A 46 -1.43 6.89 -10.25
CA TRP A 46 -0.83 5.72 -10.88
C TRP A 46 -1.80 4.87 -11.70
N THR A 47 -3.11 5.08 -11.57
CA THR A 47 -4.12 4.24 -12.23
C THR A 47 -4.78 4.93 -13.42
N LYS A 48 -4.99 6.25 -13.36
CA LYS A 48 -5.83 6.98 -14.35
C LYS A 48 -5.49 6.71 -15.82
N VAL A 49 -4.21 6.77 -16.17
CA VAL A 49 -3.80 6.58 -17.59
C VAL A 49 -3.96 5.12 -18.03
N LEU A 50 -3.79 4.18 -17.11
CA LEU A 50 -3.97 2.75 -17.35
C LEU A 50 -5.46 2.43 -17.52
N GLU A 51 -6.31 3.01 -16.68
CA GLU A 51 -7.77 2.88 -16.73
C GLU A 51 -8.35 3.41 -18.05
N VAL A 52 -7.75 4.47 -18.64
CA VAL A 52 -8.11 4.94 -19.99
C VAL A 52 -7.81 3.86 -21.04
N ALA A 53 -6.59 3.31 -21.06
CA ALA A 53 -6.21 2.26 -21.99
C ALA A 53 -7.09 1.00 -21.85
N LEU A 54 -7.46 0.64 -20.63
CA LEU A 54 -8.37 -0.47 -20.35
C LEU A 54 -9.78 -0.23 -20.93
N LYS A 55 -10.31 0.99 -20.79
CA LYS A 55 -11.62 1.39 -21.32
C LYS A 55 -11.64 1.54 -22.84
N GLU A 56 -10.54 2.02 -23.42
CA GLU A 56 -10.36 2.13 -24.87
C GLU A 56 -10.04 0.78 -25.53
N ARG A 57 -9.90 -0.29 -24.74
CA ARG A 57 -9.59 -1.66 -25.18
C ARG A 57 -8.20 -1.78 -25.85
N ASP A 58 -7.27 -0.91 -25.47
CA ASP A 58 -5.84 -1.04 -25.82
C ASP A 58 -5.17 -2.17 -25.03
N VAL A 59 -5.73 -2.50 -23.86
CA VAL A 59 -5.33 -3.60 -22.99
C VAL A 59 -6.57 -4.25 -22.37
N ASP A 60 -6.45 -5.51 -21.97
CA ASP A 60 -7.56 -6.28 -21.37
C ASP A 60 -7.48 -6.36 -19.84
N MET A 61 -6.27 -6.27 -19.31
CA MET A 61 -5.99 -6.45 -17.88
C MET A 61 -4.90 -5.49 -17.44
N LEU A 62 -5.11 -4.84 -16.29
CA LEU A 62 -4.10 -4.02 -15.63
C LEU A 62 -3.59 -4.72 -14.38
N VAL A 63 -2.28 -4.71 -14.15
CA VAL A 63 -1.68 -5.32 -12.95
C VAL A 63 -1.19 -4.22 -12.02
N HIS A 64 -1.68 -4.23 -10.78
CA HIS A 64 -1.40 -3.20 -9.79
C HIS A 64 -0.80 -3.78 -8.51
N CYS A 65 0.04 -2.99 -7.84
CA CYS A 65 0.17 -3.08 -6.39
C CYS A 65 -1.13 -2.58 -5.77
N LEU A 66 -1.88 -3.45 -5.08
CA LEU A 66 -3.26 -3.12 -4.67
C LEU A 66 -3.34 -1.93 -3.68
N LYS A 67 -2.27 -1.67 -2.92
CA LYS A 67 -2.16 -0.48 -2.05
C LYS A 67 -2.19 0.86 -2.80
N ASP A 68 -1.89 0.85 -4.11
CA ASP A 68 -1.84 2.04 -4.96
C ASP A 68 -3.15 2.22 -5.77
N VAL A 69 -4.10 1.30 -5.62
CA VAL A 69 -5.41 1.34 -6.28
C VAL A 69 -6.44 2.05 -5.38
N PRO A 70 -7.15 3.07 -5.89
CA PRO A 70 -8.22 3.75 -5.15
C PRO A 70 -9.24 2.76 -4.56
N THR A 71 -9.85 3.09 -3.41
CA THR A 71 -10.90 2.26 -2.79
C THR A 71 -12.22 2.24 -3.56
N VAL A 72 -12.38 3.20 -4.49
CA VAL A 72 -13.49 3.33 -5.44
C VAL A 72 -12.88 3.43 -6.82
N LEU A 73 -13.16 2.46 -7.69
CA LEU A 73 -12.68 2.43 -9.07
C LEU A 73 -13.59 3.31 -9.95
N PRO A 74 -13.11 3.76 -11.12
CA PRO A 74 -13.98 4.41 -12.11
C PRO A 74 -15.10 3.49 -12.59
N ASP A 75 -16.21 4.07 -13.04
CA ASP A 75 -17.30 3.31 -13.68
C ASP A 75 -16.76 2.48 -14.86
N GLY A 76 -17.23 1.25 -15.02
CA GLY A 76 -16.76 0.33 -16.05
C GLY A 76 -15.52 -0.49 -15.67
N CYS A 77 -14.93 -0.27 -14.48
CA CYS A 77 -13.72 -0.94 -14.02
C CYS A 77 -13.97 -1.72 -12.72
N ILE A 78 -13.45 -2.96 -12.63
CA ILE A 78 -13.52 -3.79 -11.43
C ILE A 78 -12.17 -4.45 -11.12
N ILE A 79 -11.94 -4.77 -9.85
CA ILE A 79 -10.85 -5.67 -9.47
C ILE A 79 -11.32 -7.10 -9.77
N GLY A 80 -10.82 -7.67 -10.86
CA GLY A 80 -11.15 -9.03 -11.28
C GLY A 80 -10.45 -10.08 -10.41
N ALA A 81 -9.19 -9.85 -10.04
CA ALA A 81 -8.44 -10.80 -9.20
C ALA A 81 -7.61 -10.11 -8.12
N ILE A 82 -7.43 -10.79 -7.00
CA ILE A 82 -6.42 -10.48 -5.99
C ILE A 82 -5.56 -11.74 -5.80
N LEU A 83 -4.28 -11.62 -6.10
CA LEU A 83 -3.34 -12.75 -6.08
C LEU A 83 -2.88 -13.06 -4.64
N GLU A 84 -2.16 -14.16 -4.48
CA GLU A 84 -1.54 -14.52 -3.20
C GLU A 84 -0.67 -13.37 -2.65
N ARG A 85 -0.81 -13.11 -1.35
CA ARG A 85 -0.19 -11.96 -0.71
C ARG A 85 1.24 -12.29 -0.31
N GLU A 86 2.17 -11.46 -0.77
CA GLU A 86 3.52 -11.44 -0.20
C GLU A 86 3.50 -10.79 1.18
N ASP A 87 4.52 -11.03 1.99
CA ASP A 87 4.64 -10.45 3.34
C ASP A 87 4.36 -8.92 3.33
N PRO A 88 3.29 -8.48 4.02
CA PRO A 88 2.84 -7.09 3.96
C PRO A 88 3.64 -6.15 4.85
N VAL A 89 4.56 -6.64 5.70
CA VAL A 89 5.29 -5.78 6.63
C VAL A 89 6.16 -4.74 5.92
N ASP A 90 6.43 -3.66 6.64
CA ASP A 90 7.50 -2.74 6.28
C ASP A 90 8.82 -3.22 6.88
N SER A 91 9.93 -2.87 6.24
CA SER A 91 11.27 -3.25 6.67
C SER A 91 12.18 -2.02 6.75
N LEU A 92 13.07 -2.07 7.74
CA LEU A 92 14.22 -1.19 7.90
C LEU A 92 15.33 -1.62 6.94
N VAL A 93 15.91 -0.65 6.24
CA VAL A 93 17.10 -0.83 5.40
C VAL A 93 18.14 0.18 5.84
N ILE A 94 19.23 -0.30 6.44
CA ILE A 94 20.34 0.54 6.91
C ILE A 94 21.30 0.87 5.76
N LYS A 95 21.92 2.06 5.82
CA LYS A 95 22.97 2.51 4.90
C LYS A 95 24.14 1.52 4.88
N LYS A 96 24.68 1.26 3.69
CA LYS A 96 25.84 0.39 3.53
C LYS A 96 27.04 0.84 4.36
N GLY A 97 27.73 -0.13 4.94
CA GLY A 97 28.87 0.08 5.84
C GLY A 97 28.46 0.42 7.28
N LYS A 98 27.16 0.41 7.60
CA LYS A 98 26.63 0.67 8.95
C LYS A 98 25.82 -0.48 9.51
N GLU A 99 25.62 -1.54 8.73
CA GLU A 99 24.76 -2.67 9.07
C GLU A 99 25.23 -3.39 10.32
N ASP A 100 26.54 -3.44 10.60
CA ASP A 100 27.06 -4.10 11.82
C ASP A 100 26.81 -3.29 13.10
N ALA A 101 26.69 -1.97 12.98
CA ALA A 101 26.45 -1.09 14.11
C ALA A 101 24.95 -0.90 14.39
N TRP A 102 24.11 -0.90 13.35
CA TRP A 102 22.67 -0.61 13.47
C TRP A 102 21.86 -1.77 12.90
N LYS A 103 21.09 -2.44 13.75
CA LYS A 103 20.21 -3.57 13.38
C LYS A 103 18.73 -3.22 13.55
N THR A 104 18.43 -2.24 14.39
CA THR A 104 17.08 -1.78 14.74
C THR A 104 16.97 -0.27 14.62
N LEU A 105 15.74 0.27 14.72
CA LEU A 105 15.53 1.72 14.78
C LEU A 105 16.10 2.34 16.06
N ASP A 106 16.20 1.57 17.15
CA ASP A 106 16.75 2.06 18.42
C ASP A 106 18.26 2.25 18.39
N ASP A 107 18.96 1.50 17.53
CA ASP A 107 20.41 1.63 17.37
C ASP A 107 20.81 2.95 16.68
N LEU A 108 19.88 3.58 15.97
CA LEU A 108 20.13 4.84 15.27
C LEU A 108 20.39 5.98 16.29
N PRO A 109 21.49 6.74 16.13
CA PRO A 109 21.78 7.91 16.95
C PRO A 109 20.66 8.97 16.89
N ALA A 110 20.53 9.76 17.94
CA ALA A 110 19.61 10.90 17.94
C ALA A 110 19.91 11.86 16.79
N GLY A 111 18.86 12.32 16.10
CA GLY A 111 18.97 13.18 14.93
C GLY A 111 19.22 12.46 13.61
N SER A 112 19.38 11.13 13.61
CA SER A 112 19.53 10.33 12.37
C SER A 112 18.31 10.50 11.47
N VAL A 113 18.57 10.58 10.16
CA VAL A 113 17.52 10.73 9.15
C VAL A 113 17.08 9.35 8.65
N VAL A 114 15.77 9.13 8.68
CA VAL A 114 15.10 7.96 8.11
C VAL A 114 14.27 8.40 6.91
N GLY A 115 14.65 7.93 5.72
CA GLY A 115 14.01 8.29 4.47
C GLY A 115 12.70 7.52 4.25
N THR A 116 11.58 8.22 4.19
CA THR A 116 10.29 7.66 3.75
C THR A 116 9.30 8.76 3.38
N SER A 117 8.64 8.64 2.21
CA SER A 117 7.61 9.61 1.78
C SER A 117 6.19 9.22 2.22
N SER A 118 6.05 8.24 3.14
CA SER A 118 4.75 7.75 3.59
C SER A 118 4.34 8.43 4.89
N VAL A 119 3.30 9.25 4.84
CA VAL A 119 2.74 9.91 6.03
C VAL A 119 2.32 8.90 7.10
N ARG A 120 1.80 7.73 6.71
CA ARG A 120 1.49 6.61 7.61
C ARG A 120 2.73 6.17 8.40
N ARG A 121 3.82 5.89 7.70
CA ARG A 121 5.06 5.42 8.33
C ARG A 121 5.62 6.49 9.26
N VAL A 122 5.70 7.73 8.80
CA VAL A 122 6.21 8.85 9.60
C VAL A 122 5.39 9.06 10.86
N ALA A 123 4.06 9.11 10.76
CA ALA A 123 3.16 9.34 11.90
C ALA A 123 3.33 8.26 12.98
N GLN A 124 3.33 6.98 12.58
CA GLN A 124 3.48 5.87 13.54
C GLN A 124 4.90 5.80 14.14
N LEU A 125 5.93 6.04 13.34
CA LEU A 125 7.32 5.98 13.83
C LEU A 125 7.68 7.16 14.73
N LYS A 126 7.16 8.37 14.49
CA LYS A 126 7.39 9.53 15.36
C LYS A 126 6.94 9.29 16.80
N ARG A 127 5.85 8.54 16.99
CA ARG A 127 5.32 8.18 18.31
C ARG A 127 6.34 7.39 19.14
N ASN A 128 6.98 6.41 18.52
CA ASN A 128 7.88 5.48 19.21
C ASN A 128 9.35 5.89 19.13
N PHE A 129 9.73 6.70 18.12
CA PHE A 129 11.11 7.11 17.84
C PHE A 129 11.23 8.63 17.68
N PRO A 130 10.86 9.44 18.69
CA PRO A 130 10.88 10.90 18.59
C PRO A 130 12.28 11.50 18.42
N LYS A 131 13.34 10.71 18.70
CA LYS A 131 14.74 11.10 18.47
C LYS A 131 15.14 11.13 16.99
N LEU A 132 14.37 10.51 16.09
CA LEU A 132 14.70 10.37 14.68
C LEU A 132 14.08 11.49 13.84
N LYS A 133 14.75 11.84 12.75
CA LYS A 133 14.23 12.77 11.74
C LYS A 133 13.70 11.96 10.57
N PHE A 134 12.60 12.39 9.97
CA PHE A 134 12.02 11.74 8.80
C PHE A 134 12.02 12.71 7.63
N LEU A 135 12.65 12.32 6.53
CA LEU A 135 12.69 13.10 5.29
C LEU A 135 12.08 12.32 4.14
N ASP A 136 11.53 13.06 3.17
CA ASP A 136 10.95 12.48 1.98
C ASP A 136 12.03 11.87 1.08
N VAL A 137 11.79 10.62 0.68
CA VAL A 137 12.61 9.93 -0.32
C VAL A 137 11.72 9.43 -1.46
N ARG A 138 11.99 9.92 -2.66
CA ARG A 138 11.23 9.63 -3.90
C ARG A 138 12.08 8.88 -4.92
N GLY A 139 11.38 8.27 -5.89
CA GLY A 139 11.94 7.38 -6.90
C GLY A 139 11.49 5.93 -6.69
N ASN A 140 11.82 5.06 -7.65
CA ASN A 140 11.63 3.61 -7.53
C ASN A 140 12.62 3.02 -6.52
N LEU A 141 12.54 1.70 -6.24
CA LEU A 141 13.39 1.05 -5.25
C LEU A 141 14.89 1.20 -5.55
N ASN A 142 15.31 1.07 -6.81
CA ASN A 142 16.70 1.27 -7.22
C ASN A 142 17.18 2.69 -6.90
N THR A 143 16.41 3.71 -7.28
CA THR A 143 16.75 5.11 -7.00
C THR A 143 16.84 5.39 -5.51
N ARG A 144 15.94 4.83 -4.70
CA ARG A 144 15.95 5.03 -3.24
C ARG A 144 17.17 4.38 -2.59
N LEU A 145 17.48 3.14 -2.96
CA LEU A 145 18.67 2.45 -2.44
C LEU A 145 19.96 3.15 -2.88
N ALA A 146 20.02 3.67 -4.11
CA ALA A 146 21.16 4.48 -4.55
C ALA A 146 21.32 5.77 -3.72
N LYS A 147 20.22 6.45 -3.38
CA LYS A 147 20.24 7.63 -2.50
C LYS A 147 20.71 7.30 -1.08
N LEU A 148 20.26 6.16 -0.54
CA LEU A 148 20.73 5.67 0.76
C LEU A 148 22.23 5.37 0.74
N ASP A 149 22.70 4.73 -0.33
CA ASP A 149 24.10 4.29 -0.46
C ASP A 149 25.05 5.43 -0.84
N ALA A 150 24.55 6.59 -1.28
CA ALA A 150 25.36 7.77 -1.60
C ALA A 150 26.11 8.28 -0.35
N GLU A 151 27.41 8.53 -0.46
CA GLU A 151 28.26 8.93 0.69
C GLU A 151 27.77 10.22 1.34
N ASP A 152 27.44 11.22 0.53
CA ASP A 152 26.89 12.53 0.90
C ASP A 152 25.36 12.53 1.09
N GLY A 153 24.71 11.38 0.91
CA GLY A 153 23.29 11.21 1.13
C GLY A 153 22.90 11.40 2.61
N PRO A 154 21.79 12.13 2.90
CA PRO A 154 21.41 12.48 4.27
C PRO A 154 20.85 11.28 5.06
N ASP A 155 20.32 10.27 4.37
CA ASP A 155 19.61 9.14 4.96
C ASP A 155 20.57 8.16 5.66
N ALA A 156 20.32 7.89 6.94
CA ALA A 156 20.98 6.79 7.67
C ALA A 156 20.26 5.45 7.41
N ALA A 157 18.96 5.51 7.13
CA ALA A 157 18.13 4.35 6.89
C ALA A 157 16.94 4.69 5.97
N LEU A 158 16.33 3.68 5.37
CA LEU A 158 15.05 3.76 4.68
C LEU A 158 14.01 2.85 5.33
N ILE A 159 12.74 3.20 5.17
CA ILE A 159 11.62 2.30 5.45
C ILE A 159 10.93 1.95 4.13
N LEU A 160 10.95 0.66 3.77
CA LEU A 160 10.46 0.14 2.50
C LEU A 160 9.49 -1.03 2.75
N ALA A 161 8.65 -1.36 1.77
CA ALA A 161 7.76 -2.52 1.90
C ALA A 161 8.56 -3.79 1.61
N LYS A 162 8.50 -4.80 2.49
CA LYS A 162 9.22 -6.07 2.33
C LYS A 162 8.91 -6.73 1.00
N SER A 163 7.62 -6.86 0.70
CA SER A 163 7.13 -7.43 -0.56
C SER A 163 7.76 -6.84 -1.82
N GLY A 164 7.95 -5.51 -1.88
CA GLY A 164 8.61 -4.87 -3.02
C GLY A 164 10.08 -5.25 -3.16
N MET A 165 10.79 -5.36 -2.02
CA MET A 165 12.20 -5.76 -1.99
C MET A 165 12.37 -7.22 -2.40
N VAL A 166 11.56 -8.13 -1.85
CA VAL A 166 11.62 -9.57 -2.15
C VAL A 166 11.35 -9.84 -3.62
N ARG A 167 10.30 -9.23 -4.19
CA ARG A 167 9.92 -9.40 -5.61
C ARG A 167 10.99 -8.95 -6.60
N LEU A 168 11.83 -7.99 -6.21
CA LEU A 168 12.93 -7.49 -7.04
C LEU A 168 14.28 -8.18 -6.72
N GLY A 169 14.29 -9.26 -5.92
CA GLY A 169 15.52 -9.95 -5.53
C GLY A 169 16.40 -9.16 -4.55
N MET A 170 15.86 -8.11 -3.94
CA MET A 170 16.55 -7.22 -3.01
C MET A 170 16.34 -7.59 -1.54
N GLY A 171 15.78 -8.76 -1.23
CA GLY A 171 15.52 -9.20 0.13
C GLY A 171 16.76 -9.19 1.03
N HIS A 172 17.94 -9.44 0.46
CA HIS A 172 19.23 -9.38 1.17
C HIS A 172 19.58 -7.99 1.74
N ARG A 173 18.92 -6.92 1.29
CA ARG A 173 19.11 -5.55 1.81
C ARG A 173 18.31 -5.29 3.08
N ILE A 174 17.36 -6.15 3.44
CA ILE A 174 16.52 -5.96 4.62
C ILE A 174 17.37 -6.13 5.88
N THR A 175 17.39 -5.12 6.74
CA THR A 175 18.07 -5.18 8.04
C THR A 175 17.16 -5.79 9.09
N ALA A 176 15.91 -5.33 9.18
CA ALA A 176 14.92 -5.84 10.12
C ALA A 176 13.50 -5.57 9.60
N ASP A 177 12.56 -6.45 9.94
CA ASP A 177 11.14 -6.22 9.72
C ASP A 177 10.52 -5.40 10.86
N LEU A 178 9.50 -4.62 10.54
CA LEU A 178 8.80 -3.72 11.46
C LEU A 178 7.31 -4.10 11.55
N PRO A 179 6.98 -5.23 12.20
CA PRO A 179 5.58 -5.63 12.39
C PRO A 179 4.86 -4.74 13.41
N PRO A 180 3.53 -4.84 13.54
CA PRO A 180 2.80 -4.28 14.66
C PRO A 180 3.37 -4.72 16.02
N PRO A 181 3.34 -3.86 17.07
CA PRO A 181 2.76 -2.51 17.08
C PRO A 181 3.75 -1.43 16.58
N THR A 182 4.96 -1.80 16.15
CA THR A 182 5.95 -0.84 15.65
C THR A 182 5.46 -0.16 14.37
N LEU A 183 4.93 -0.94 13.42
CA LEU A 183 4.35 -0.40 12.20
C LEU A 183 3.20 -1.26 11.65
N PHE A 184 2.02 -0.68 11.62
CA PHE A 184 0.87 -1.21 10.89
C PHE A 184 1.00 -0.85 9.42
N HIS A 185 0.99 -1.87 8.55
CA HIS A 185 1.26 -1.72 7.12
C HIS A 185 0.15 -0.94 6.39
N ALA A 186 0.42 -0.52 5.16
CA ALA A 186 -0.61 0.11 4.34
C ALA A 186 -1.69 -0.92 3.95
N VAL A 187 -2.91 -0.43 3.72
CA VAL A 187 -4.02 -1.23 3.19
C VAL A 187 -3.58 -1.93 1.91
N CYS A 188 -3.78 -3.24 1.87
CA CYS A 188 -3.42 -4.14 0.78
C CYS A 188 -1.93 -4.18 0.42
N GLN A 189 -1.03 -3.71 1.29
CA GLN A 189 0.41 -3.85 1.07
C GLN A 189 0.76 -5.33 0.87
N GLY A 190 1.62 -5.64 -0.10
CA GLY A 190 1.99 -7.03 -0.42
C GLY A 190 1.03 -7.76 -1.36
N ALA A 191 -0.18 -7.26 -1.61
CA ALA A 191 -1.09 -7.86 -2.60
C ALA A 191 -0.87 -7.27 -4.00
N LEU A 192 -0.96 -8.12 -5.02
CA LEU A 192 -1.16 -7.70 -6.40
C LEU A 192 -2.63 -7.89 -6.78
N ALA A 193 -3.14 -6.96 -7.57
CA ALA A 193 -4.49 -7.03 -8.11
C ALA A 193 -4.49 -6.93 -9.63
N ILE A 194 -5.48 -7.56 -10.24
CA ILE A 194 -5.78 -7.41 -11.66
C ILE A 194 -7.08 -6.63 -11.78
N GLU A 195 -7.02 -5.50 -12.49
CA GLU A 195 -8.17 -4.68 -12.84
C GLU A 195 -8.59 -4.97 -14.29
N ILE A 196 -9.89 -5.12 -14.51
CA ILE A 196 -10.52 -5.47 -15.78
C ILE A 196 -11.74 -4.59 -16.02
N ARG A 197 -12.27 -4.62 -17.25
CA ARG A 197 -13.58 -4.05 -17.54
C ARG A 197 -14.69 -4.89 -16.90
N ASP A 198 -15.76 -4.25 -16.44
CA ASP A 198 -16.89 -4.93 -15.82
C ASP A 198 -17.74 -5.75 -16.81
N ASP A 199 -17.66 -5.43 -18.09
CA ASP A 199 -18.32 -6.13 -19.20
C ASP A 199 -17.50 -7.30 -19.77
N ASP A 200 -16.25 -7.50 -19.33
CA ASP A 200 -15.34 -8.50 -19.88
C ASP A 200 -15.45 -9.85 -19.17
N THR A 201 -16.42 -10.65 -19.61
CA THR A 201 -16.68 -11.97 -19.03
C THR A 201 -15.56 -13.00 -19.26
N GLU A 202 -14.71 -12.81 -20.27
CA GLU A 202 -13.58 -13.72 -20.54
C GLU A 202 -12.44 -13.41 -19.57
N ALA A 203 -12.07 -12.13 -19.44
CA ALA A 203 -11.08 -11.69 -18.48
C ALA A 203 -11.49 -12.03 -17.03
N LEU A 204 -12.78 -11.90 -16.70
CA LEU A 204 -13.30 -12.25 -15.38
C LEU A 204 -13.09 -13.74 -15.05
N LYS A 205 -13.39 -14.66 -15.98
CA LYS A 205 -13.18 -16.10 -15.76
C LYS A 205 -11.71 -16.45 -15.51
N LEU A 206 -10.80 -15.81 -16.25
CA LEU A 206 -9.36 -15.98 -16.04
C LEU A 206 -8.93 -15.45 -14.67
N CYS A 207 -9.47 -14.29 -14.27
CA CYS A 207 -9.21 -13.68 -12.98
C CYS A 207 -9.72 -14.52 -11.80
N GLU A 208 -10.92 -15.10 -11.90
CA GLU A 208 -11.48 -16.00 -10.88
C GLU A 208 -10.56 -17.20 -10.63
N ALA A 209 -9.99 -17.78 -11.69
CA ALA A 209 -9.13 -18.96 -11.61
C ALA A 209 -7.79 -18.72 -10.90
N ILE A 210 -7.31 -17.48 -10.84
CA ILE A 210 -6.03 -17.11 -10.19
C ILE A 210 -6.23 -16.31 -8.90
N THR A 211 -7.47 -16.10 -8.47
CA THR A 211 -7.77 -15.35 -7.25
C THR A 211 -7.42 -16.17 -6.02
N HIS A 212 -6.61 -15.58 -5.13
CA HIS A 212 -6.32 -16.17 -3.83
C HIS A 212 -7.37 -15.72 -2.80
N LYS A 213 -8.28 -16.63 -2.46
CA LYS A 213 -9.46 -16.32 -1.64
C LYS A 213 -9.13 -15.68 -0.29
N GLU A 214 -8.13 -16.19 0.42
CA GLU A 214 -7.77 -15.65 1.75
C GLU A 214 -7.19 -14.22 1.64
N THR A 215 -6.38 -13.96 0.59
CA THR A 215 -5.89 -12.60 0.33
C THR A 215 -7.05 -11.69 -0.02
N GLN A 216 -8.01 -12.16 -0.83
CA GLN A 216 -9.17 -11.39 -1.23
C GLN A 216 -10.02 -10.97 -0.02
N ILE A 217 -10.34 -11.91 0.88
CA ILE A 217 -11.06 -11.63 2.14
C ILE A 217 -10.35 -10.53 2.94
N ARG A 218 -9.05 -10.71 3.19
CA ARG A 218 -8.25 -9.75 3.97
C ARG A 218 -8.21 -8.37 3.31
N CYS A 219 -7.90 -8.32 2.02
CA CYS A 219 -7.74 -7.07 1.29
C CYS A 219 -9.05 -6.29 1.14
N LEU A 220 -10.17 -6.97 0.89
CA LEU A 220 -11.46 -6.31 0.75
C LEU A 220 -11.97 -5.76 2.08
N ALA A 221 -11.73 -6.45 3.19
CA ALA A 221 -11.98 -5.91 4.53
C ALA A 221 -11.13 -4.65 4.83
N GLU A 222 -9.82 -4.70 4.53
CA GLU A 222 -8.93 -3.55 4.70
C GLU A 222 -9.39 -2.35 3.85
N ARG A 223 -9.79 -2.58 2.59
CA ARG A 223 -10.28 -1.54 1.68
C ARG A 223 -11.62 -0.97 2.13
N ALA A 224 -12.54 -1.79 2.63
CA ALA A 224 -13.82 -1.34 3.17
C ALA A 224 -13.62 -0.43 4.39
N CYS A 225 -12.70 -0.80 5.29
CA CYS A 225 -12.31 0.04 6.41
C CYS A 225 -11.79 1.41 5.93
N LEU A 226 -10.83 1.42 5.00
CA LEU A 226 -10.25 2.64 4.46
C LEU A 226 -11.28 3.54 3.76
N ARG A 227 -12.22 2.94 3.03
CA ARG A 227 -13.30 3.63 2.32
C ARG A 227 -14.19 4.42 3.29
N VAL A 228 -14.57 3.82 4.41
CA VAL A 228 -15.39 4.47 5.46
C VAL A 228 -14.61 5.57 6.17
N LEU A 229 -13.32 5.36 6.46
CA LEU A 229 -12.45 6.39 7.01
C LEU A 229 -12.19 7.55 6.03
N LYS A 230 -12.71 7.47 4.79
CA LYS A 230 -12.43 8.39 3.67
C LYS A 230 -10.93 8.59 3.46
N GLY A 231 -10.14 7.57 3.81
CA GLY A 231 -8.70 7.61 3.67
C GLY A 231 -8.29 7.37 2.22
N GLY A 232 -7.34 8.16 1.73
CA GLY A 232 -6.54 7.84 0.54
C GLY A 232 -5.11 7.50 0.95
N CYS A 233 -4.20 7.33 -0.02
CA CYS A 233 -2.77 7.06 0.22
C CYS A 233 -2.06 8.16 1.05
N SER A 234 -2.69 9.32 1.21
CA SER A 234 -2.19 10.49 1.95
C SER A 234 -2.71 10.58 3.38
N VAL A 235 -3.37 9.55 3.90
CA VAL A 235 -3.87 9.53 5.28
C VAL A 235 -3.06 8.50 6.10
N PRO A 236 -2.62 8.82 7.32
CA PRO A 236 -1.87 7.93 8.22
C PRO A 236 -2.75 6.82 8.83
N VAL A 237 -3.41 6.05 7.97
CA VAL A 237 -4.12 4.82 8.34
C VAL A 237 -3.17 3.64 8.20
N GLY A 238 -3.03 2.84 9.24
CA GLY A 238 -2.33 1.55 9.21
C GLY A 238 -3.29 0.40 9.46
N VAL A 239 -3.00 -0.77 8.91
CA VAL A 239 -3.76 -2.01 9.16
C VAL A 239 -2.84 -3.19 9.44
N ASN A 240 -3.41 -4.22 10.06
CA ASN A 240 -2.86 -5.57 10.12
C ASN A 240 -4.02 -6.56 10.04
N SER A 241 -3.89 -7.61 9.23
CA SER A 241 -4.96 -8.60 9.09
C SER A 241 -4.44 -10.03 9.01
N THR A 242 -5.19 -10.97 9.58
CA THR A 242 -5.00 -12.41 9.41
C THR A 242 -6.34 -13.07 9.11
N PHE A 243 -6.31 -14.20 8.42
CA PHE A 243 -7.49 -15.00 8.13
C PHE A 243 -7.14 -16.47 8.34
N GLU A 244 -7.67 -17.06 9.41
CA GLU A 244 -7.34 -18.41 9.86
C GLU A 244 -8.64 -19.09 10.28
N ASP A 245 -8.86 -20.33 9.83
CA ASP A 245 -10.03 -21.15 10.19
C ASP A 245 -11.39 -20.43 10.01
N GLY A 246 -11.52 -19.64 8.94
CA GLY A 246 -12.75 -18.90 8.64
C GLY A 246 -12.96 -17.63 9.47
N VAL A 247 -11.98 -17.24 10.29
CA VAL A 247 -12.04 -16.06 11.17
C VAL A 247 -11.09 -14.98 10.66
N LEU A 248 -11.65 -13.81 10.37
CA LEU A 248 -10.90 -12.61 10.02
C LEU A 248 -10.56 -11.84 11.30
N THR A 249 -9.26 -11.65 11.55
CA THR A 249 -8.79 -10.67 12.52
C THR A 249 -8.30 -9.44 11.76
N LEU A 250 -8.91 -8.29 12.03
CA LEU A 250 -8.54 -7.02 11.40
C LEU A 250 -8.26 -5.98 12.48
N THR A 251 -7.02 -5.52 12.52
CA THR A 251 -6.60 -4.35 13.29
C THR A 251 -6.42 -3.18 12.35
N SER A 252 -6.88 -2.00 12.76
CA SER A 252 -6.66 -0.75 12.03
C SER A 252 -6.38 0.36 13.02
N CYS A 253 -5.56 1.32 12.59
CA CYS A 253 -5.22 2.48 13.38
C CYS A 253 -5.20 3.76 12.55
N VAL A 254 -5.41 4.89 13.23
CA VAL A 254 -5.29 6.25 12.70
C VAL A 254 -4.40 7.04 13.63
N THR A 255 -3.34 7.62 13.08
CA THR A 255 -2.33 8.38 13.86
C THR A 255 -2.25 9.81 13.35
N SER A 256 -2.22 10.80 14.23
CA SER A 256 -1.92 12.20 13.86
C SER A 256 -0.55 12.35 13.18
N LEU A 257 -0.37 13.38 12.35
CA LEU A 257 0.87 13.55 11.55
C LEU A 257 2.14 13.76 12.40
N ASP A 258 1.98 14.25 13.62
CA ASP A 258 3.07 14.41 14.59
C ASP A 258 3.25 13.17 15.49
N GLY A 259 2.31 12.23 15.47
CA GLY A 259 2.32 11.00 16.28
C GLY A 259 1.73 11.15 17.68
N SER A 260 1.22 12.33 18.05
CA SER A 260 0.75 12.63 19.42
C SER A 260 -0.57 11.94 19.77
N GLU A 261 -1.52 11.93 18.84
CA GLU A 261 -2.80 11.20 18.94
C GLU A 261 -2.76 9.92 18.09
N HIS A 262 -3.30 8.84 18.66
CA HIS A 262 -3.37 7.53 18.02
C HIS A 262 -4.62 6.78 18.49
N VAL A 263 -5.41 6.28 17.54
CA VAL A 263 -6.56 5.41 17.79
C VAL A 263 -6.33 4.10 17.07
N GLU A 264 -6.45 3.00 17.80
CA GLU A 264 -6.30 1.64 17.31
C GLU A 264 -7.46 0.79 17.81
N HIS A 265 -7.97 -0.10 16.95
CA HIS A 265 -8.94 -1.09 17.37
C HIS A 265 -8.77 -2.37 16.54
N THR A 266 -9.16 -3.49 17.14
CA THR A 266 -9.17 -4.81 16.49
C THR A 266 -10.58 -5.38 16.52
N LEU A 267 -11.01 -5.99 15.43
CA LEU A 267 -12.16 -6.90 15.39
C LEU A 267 -11.67 -8.30 14.99
N LYS A 268 -12.29 -9.32 15.60
CA LYS A 268 -12.06 -10.73 15.28
C LYS A 268 -13.42 -11.39 15.08
N GLU A 269 -13.78 -11.66 13.84
CA GLU A 269 -15.12 -12.08 13.47
C GLU A 269 -15.09 -13.15 12.36
N PRO A 270 -16.05 -14.07 12.31
CA PRO A 270 -16.19 -14.99 11.19
C PRO A 270 -16.40 -14.25 9.86
N ALA A 271 -15.76 -14.72 8.79
CA ALA A 271 -15.97 -14.21 7.44
C ALA A 271 -15.72 -15.33 6.41
N SER A 272 -16.79 -15.92 5.91
CA SER A 272 -16.73 -16.97 4.86
C SER A 272 -16.79 -16.38 3.45
N PHE A 273 -17.37 -15.18 3.32
CA PHE A 273 -17.60 -14.49 2.05
C PHE A 273 -17.07 -13.06 2.05
N VAL A 274 -16.82 -12.54 0.83
CA VAL A 274 -16.33 -11.17 0.61
C VAL A 274 -17.21 -10.12 1.29
N VAL A 275 -18.54 -10.24 1.17
CA VAL A 275 -19.49 -9.29 1.76
C VAL A 275 -19.38 -9.22 3.29
N GLU A 276 -19.10 -10.35 3.94
CA GLU A 276 -18.92 -10.41 5.40
C GLU A 276 -17.61 -9.73 5.80
N ALA A 277 -16.54 -9.99 5.05
CA ALA A 277 -15.23 -9.37 5.25
C ALA A 277 -15.29 -7.84 5.10
N GLU A 278 -15.96 -7.34 4.05
CA GLU A 278 -16.19 -5.91 3.88
C GLU A 278 -16.97 -5.32 5.05
N ALA A 279 -18.02 -6.01 5.51
CA ALA A 279 -18.82 -5.56 6.65
C ALA A 279 -18.00 -5.48 7.96
N VAL A 280 -17.05 -6.40 8.19
CA VAL A 280 -16.08 -6.29 9.30
C VAL A 280 -15.23 -5.02 9.17
N GLY A 281 -14.71 -4.75 7.97
CA GLY A 281 -13.95 -3.53 7.69
C GLY A 281 -14.74 -2.25 7.97
N GLU A 282 -15.99 -2.18 7.50
CA GLU A 282 -16.86 -1.03 7.74
C GLU A 282 -17.20 -0.84 9.23
N ARG A 283 -17.47 -1.93 9.96
CA ARG A 283 -17.70 -1.88 11.41
C ARG A 283 -16.47 -1.35 12.14
N LEU A 284 -15.28 -1.87 11.81
CA LEU A 284 -14.03 -1.43 12.44
C LEU A 284 -13.81 0.08 12.23
N ALA A 285 -14.03 0.58 11.02
CA ALA A 285 -13.92 2.00 10.74
C ALA A 285 -14.89 2.85 11.57
N LYS A 286 -16.15 2.41 11.74
CA LYS A 286 -17.15 3.09 12.58
C LYS A 286 -16.70 3.13 14.06
N VAL A 287 -16.14 2.03 14.56
CA VAL A 287 -15.58 1.96 15.92
C VAL A 287 -14.40 2.96 16.06
N LEU A 288 -13.47 2.99 15.10
CA LEU A 288 -12.37 3.95 15.12
C LEU A 288 -12.84 5.40 15.15
N VAL A 289 -13.83 5.74 14.32
CA VAL A 289 -14.41 7.10 14.28
C VAL A 289 -15.04 7.46 15.63
N ALA A 290 -15.82 6.57 16.22
CA ALA A 290 -16.42 6.76 17.54
C ALA A 290 -15.34 6.90 18.65
N SER A 291 -14.21 6.23 18.50
CA SER A 291 -13.05 6.29 19.40
C SER A 291 -12.11 7.49 19.15
N GLY A 292 -12.49 8.43 18.29
CA GLY A 292 -11.77 9.70 18.11
C GLY A 292 -10.99 9.84 16.81
N ALA A 293 -10.94 8.81 15.94
CA ALA A 293 -10.24 8.90 14.67
C ALA A 293 -10.78 10.00 13.75
N GLY A 294 -12.08 10.33 13.85
CA GLY A 294 -12.68 11.41 13.07
C GLY A 294 -11.99 12.76 13.28
N LYS A 295 -11.66 13.11 14.53
CA LYS A 295 -10.95 14.36 14.86
C LYS A 295 -9.56 14.42 14.24
N ILE A 296 -8.83 13.30 14.30
CA ILE A 296 -7.49 13.18 13.70
C ILE A 296 -7.57 13.39 12.18
N LEU A 297 -8.52 12.72 11.53
CA LEU A 297 -8.73 12.80 10.08
C LEU A 297 -9.12 14.21 9.62
N ASP A 298 -9.99 14.88 10.37
CA ASP A 298 -10.39 16.27 10.07
C ASP A 298 -9.19 17.22 10.19
N GLY A 299 -8.37 17.08 11.23
CA GLY A 299 -7.14 17.85 11.39
C GLY A 299 -6.14 17.66 10.24
N ILE A 300 -6.01 16.44 9.72
CA ILE A 300 -5.15 16.14 8.56
C ILE A 300 -5.67 16.80 7.29
N ASN A 301 -6.99 16.80 7.06
CA ASN A 301 -7.57 17.43 5.89
C ASN A 301 -7.33 18.96 5.91
N LEU A 302 -7.48 19.59 7.07
CA LEU A 302 -7.19 21.01 7.25
C LEU A 302 -5.70 21.35 7.04
N ASP A 303 -4.79 20.56 7.60
CA ASP A 303 -3.34 20.74 7.37
C ASP A 303 -2.99 20.59 5.89
N ARG A 304 -3.60 19.63 5.19
CA ARG A 304 -3.40 19.46 3.75
C ARG A 304 -3.87 20.67 2.96
N GLU A 305 -5.08 21.15 3.18
CA GLU A 305 -5.64 22.34 2.51
C GLU A 305 -4.75 23.56 2.71
N LYS A 306 -4.25 23.75 3.94
CA LYS A 306 -3.32 24.83 4.28
C LYS A 306 -2.01 24.72 3.48
N ARG A 307 -1.37 23.55 3.49
CA ARG A 307 -0.09 23.33 2.78
C ARG A 307 -0.24 23.43 1.26
N THR A 308 -1.34 22.95 0.69
CA THR A 308 -1.63 23.11 -0.74
C THR A 308 -1.76 24.60 -1.09
N THR A 309 -2.50 25.36 -0.29
CA THR A 309 -2.66 26.81 -0.49
C THR A 309 -1.33 27.58 -0.36
N GLU A 310 -0.44 27.16 0.54
CA GLU A 310 0.89 27.75 0.69
C GLU A 310 1.81 27.43 -0.50
N ALA A 311 1.74 26.19 -1.00
CA ALA A 311 2.52 25.76 -2.17
C ALA A 311 2.08 26.45 -3.47
N GLU A 312 0.80 26.78 -3.64
CA GLU A 312 0.29 27.52 -4.81
C GLU A 312 0.69 29.00 -4.82
N LYS A 313 1.15 29.53 -3.68
CA LYS A 313 1.61 30.92 -3.53
C LYS A 313 3.12 31.10 -3.74
N THR A 314 3.86 30.01 -3.93
CA THR A 314 5.33 29.99 -4.06
C THR A 314 5.72 29.59 -5.47
#